data_AF-A0A3C1R1P6-F1
#
_entry.id   AF-A0A3C1R1P6-F1
#
_cell.length_a   1.000
_cell.length_b   1.000
_cell.length_c   1.000
_cell.angle_alpha   90.00
_cell.angle_beta   90.00
_cell.angle_gamma   90.00
#
_symmetry.space_group_name_H-M   'P 1'
#
loop_
_entity.id
_entity.type
_entity.pdbx_description
1 polymer ?
#
loop_
_entity_poly.entity_id
_entity_poly.type
_entity_poly.pdbx_seq_one_letter_code
_entity_poly.pdbx_strand_id
1 'polypeptide(L)' 'MAISAETGEFEIKNLPDGDWTFVFWHERGGRTKEGGYLTGLTQDGKKIGGRLGELEVTIKDGEVTDLGTLTISAADLTK' A
#
# COMPACT_ATOMS: atom_id res chain seq x y z
N MET A 1 6.90 -7.16 -6.04
CA MET A 1 7.01 -6.44 -4.75
C MET A 1 7.73 -5.13 -5.04
N ALA A 2 7.19 -4.01 -4.58
CA ALA A 2 7.84 -2.71 -4.64
C ALA A 2 8.13 -2.25 -3.22
N ILE A 3 9.25 -1.55 -3.03
CA ILE A 3 9.63 -0.95 -1.75
C ILE A 3 9.54 0.56 -1.96
N SER A 4 8.85 1.26 -1.07
CA SER A 4 8.78 2.71 -1.12
C SER A 4 10.13 3.35 -0.84
N ALA A 5 10.36 4.52 -1.43
CA ALA A 5 11.44 5.40 -1.04
C ALA A 5 11.26 5.88 0.41
N GLU A 6 12.29 6.54 0.95
CA GLU A 6 12.22 7.18 2.28
C GLU A 6 11.07 8.19 2.40
N THR A 7 10.68 8.81 1.28
CA THR A 7 9.55 9.73 1.18
C THR A 7 8.18 9.03 1.17
N GLY A 8 8.15 7.70 1.11
CA GLY A 8 6.93 6.90 0.96
C GLY A 8 6.46 6.69 -0.48
N GLU A 9 7.11 7.32 -1.46
CA GLU A 9 6.78 7.19 -2.89
C GLU A 9 7.18 5.82 -3.43
N PHE A 10 6.36 5.24 -4.32
CA PHE A 10 6.69 4.02 -5.05
C PHE A 10 6.09 4.05 -6.46
N GLU A 11 6.68 3.27 -7.36
CA GLU A 11 6.18 3.06 -8.73
C GLU A 11 6.30 1.58 -9.07
N ILE A 12 5.27 1.01 -9.71
CA ILE A 12 5.32 -0.36 -10.23
C ILE A 12 5.15 -0.28 -11.75
N LYS A 13 6.19 -0.68 -12.49
CA LYS A 13 6.22 -0.59 -13.96
C LYS A 13 5.76 -1.88 -14.61
N ASN A 14 5.20 -1.75 -15.80
CA ASN A 14 4.87 -2.86 -16.70
C ASN A 14 3.91 -3.88 -16.07
N LEU A 15 2.91 -3.42 -15.32
CA LEU A 15 1.82 -4.31 -14.90
C LEU A 15 0.95 -4.64 -16.12
N PRO A 16 0.59 -5.93 -16.33
CA PRO A 16 -0.43 -6.30 -17.29
C PRO A 16 -1.77 -5.65 -16.98
N ASP A 17 -2.58 -5.47 -18.02
CA ASP A 17 -3.97 -5.06 -17.89
C ASP A 17 -4.75 -6.06 -17.02
N GLY A 18 -5.69 -5.54 -16.24
CA GLY A 18 -6.57 -6.35 -15.40
C GLY A 18 -6.86 -5.73 -14.05
N ASP A 19 -7.66 -6.46 -13.26
CA ASP A 19 -7.99 -6.09 -11.90
C ASP A 19 -6.99 -6.73 -10.93
N TRP A 20 -6.33 -5.88 -10.15
CA TRP A 20 -5.29 -6.27 -9.21
C TRP A 20 -5.70 -5.91 -7.79
N THR A 21 -5.37 -6.79 -6.85
CA THR A 21 -5.43 -6.50 -5.42
C THR A 21 -4.02 -6.29 -4.89
N PHE A 22 -3.71 -5.06 -4.49
CA PHE A 22 -2.45 -4.74 -3.83
C PHE A 22 -2.59 -4.90 -2.31
N VAL A 23 -1.53 -5.39 -1.68
CA VAL A 23 -1.43 -5.50 -0.23
C VAL A 23 -0.23 -4.69 0.23
N PHE A 24 -0.46 -3.82 1.20
CA PHE A 24 0.57 -2.97 1.78
C PHE A 24 1.07 -3.53 3.10
N TRP A 25 2.37 -3.52 3.26
CA TRP A 25 3.06 -4.12 4.40
C TRP A 25 4.19 -3.20 4.84
N HIS A 26 4.48 -3.18 6.14
CA HIS A 26 5.57 -2.39 6.70
C HIS A 26 6.31 -3.16 7.80
N GLU A 27 7.64 -3.03 7.82
CA GLU A 27 8.47 -3.53 8.92
C GLU A 27 8.14 -2.76 10.20
N ARG A 28 7.80 -3.43 11.30
CA ARG A 28 7.62 -2.72 12.57
C ARG A 28 8.97 -2.62 13.28
N GLY A 29 9.30 -1.41 13.71
CA GLY A 29 10.48 -1.17 14.53
C GLY A 29 10.30 -1.81 15.92
N GLY A 30 11.24 -2.65 16.34
CA GLY A 30 11.19 -3.34 17.64
C GLY A 30 12.26 -4.42 17.78
N ARG A 31 12.40 -5.01 18.98
CA ARG A 31 13.41 -6.05 19.24
C ARG A 31 13.25 -7.30 18.37
N THR A 32 12.04 -7.58 17.87
CA THR A 32 11.74 -8.79 17.10
C THR A 32 11.74 -8.59 15.59
N LYS A 33 11.82 -7.34 15.08
CA LYS A 33 11.71 -7.00 13.64
C LYS A 33 10.53 -7.68 12.92
N GLU A 34 9.41 -7.84 13.61
CA GLU A 34 8.20 -8.38 12.98
C GLU A 34 7.59 -7.28 12.10
N GLY A 35 7.27 -7.59 10.85
CA GLY A 35 6.49 -6.68 10.02
C GLY A 35 5.05 -7.15 9.88
N GLY A 36 4.17 -6.25 9.45
CA GLY A 36 2.74 -6.51 9.41
C GLY A 36 2.03 -5.82 8.26
N TYR A 37 0.90 -6.39 7.90
CA TYR A 37 -0.05 -5.78 6.98
C TYR A 37 -0.55 -4.45 7.54
N LEU A 38 -0.70 -3.45 6.67
CA LEU A 38 -1.14 -2.12 7.04
C LEU A 38 -2.68 -2.05 7.12
N THR A 39 -3.21 -2.58 8.22
CA THR A 39 -4.65 -2.55 8.50
C THR A 39 -5.05 -1.16 8.99
N GLY A 40 -5.72 -0.36 8.16
CA GLY A 40 -6.16 1.00 8.52
C GLY A 40 -5.74 2.09 7.52
N LEU A 41 -5.22 1.69 6.36
CA LEU A 41 -4.92 2.62 5.29
C LEU A 41 -6.16 3.41 4.83
N THR A 42 -5.90 4.65 4.45
CA THR A 42 -6.85 5.51 3.74
C THR A 42 -6.24 5.94 2.42
N GLN A 43 -7.05 6.05 1.38
CA GLN A 43 -6.68 6.60 0.08
C GLN A 43 -7.41 7.92 -0.10
N ASP A 44 -6.66 9.02 -0.20
CA ASP A 44 -7.22 10.37 -0.35
C ASP A 44 -8.30 10.69 0.70
N GLY A 45 -8.05 10.27 1.94
CA GLY A 45 -8.96 10.45 3.08
C GLY A 45 -10.14 9.47 3.15
N LYS A 46 -10.32 8.59 2.16
CA LYS A 46 -11.33 7.52 2.18
C LYS A 46 -10.72 6.25 2.75
N LYS A 47 -11.45 5.59 3.64
CA LYS A 47 -11.02 4.30 4.18
C LYS A 47 -10.97 3.25 3.06
N ILE A 48 -9.84 2.57 2.95
CA ILE A 48 -9.65 1.41 2.09
C ILE A 48 -9.34 0.19 2.97
N GLY A 49 -9.34 -1.01 2.37
CA GLY A 49 -8.86 -2.22 3.05
C GLY A 49 -9.91 -3.27 3.40
N GLY A 50 -9.45 -4.52 3.36
CA GLY A 50 -9.94 -5.67 4.12
C GLY A 50 -9.01 -6.00 5.31
N ARG A 51 -8.98 -7.27 5.75
CA ARG A 51 -8.19 -7.71 6.92
C ARG A 51 -6.68 -7.51 6.76
N LEU A 52 -6.21 -7.31 5.52
CA LEU A 52 -4.78 -7.21 5.19
C LEU A 52 -4.39 -5.84 4.61
N GLY A 53 -5.26 -4.83 4.64
CA GLY A 53 -4.97 -3.53 4.03
C GLY A 53 -4.92 -3.59 2.50
N GLU A 54 -5.89 -4.28 1.91
CA GLU A 54 -6.03 -4.49 0.47
C GLU A 54 -6.54 -3.25 -0.28
N LEU A 55 -6.02 -3.01 -1.48
CA LEU A 55 -6.52 -2.02 -2.43
C LEU A 55 -6.75 -2.67 -3.78
N GLU A 56 -8.00 -2.66 -4.24
CA GLU A 56 -8.37 -3.14 -5.57
C GLU A 56 -8.20 -2.00 -6.58
N VAL A 57 -7.54 -2.30 -7.69
CA VAL A 57 -7.20 -1.33 -8.73
C VAL A 57 -7.29 -1.99 -10.09
N THR A 58 -8.01 -1.37 -11.02
CA THR A 58 -7.97 -1.74 -12.44
C THR A 58 -6.79 -1.06 -13.11
N ILE A 59 -5.91 -1.86 -13.71
CA ILE A 59 -4.79 -1.41 -14.53
C ILE A 59 -5.15 -1.57 -15.99
N LYS A 60 -4.82 -0.56 -16.81
CA LYS A 60 -5.03 -0.57 -18.25
C LYS A 60 -3.71 -0.40 -18.97
N ASP A 61 -3.51 -1.20 -20.01
CA ASP A 61 -2.30 -1.11 -20.83
C ASP A 61 -2.15 0.28 -21.45
N GLY A 62 -0.92 0.79 -21.45
CA GLY A 62 -0.58 2.12 -21.96
C GLY A 62 -1.02 3.31 -21.09
N GLU A 63 -1.71 3.09 -19.97
CA GLU A 63 -2.13 4.16 -19.05
C GLU A 63 -1.29 4.16 -17.75
N VAL A 64 -1.18 5.33 -17.14
CA VAL A 64 -0.65 5.47 -15.77
C VAL A 64 -1.82 5.52 -14.81
N THR A 65 -1.93 4.51 -13.96
CA THR A 65 -2.89 4.52 -12.85
C THR A 65 -2.25 5.18 -11.63
N ASP A 66 -2.71 6.38 -11.29
CA ASP A 66 -2.33 7.06 -10.06
C ASP A 66 -3.17 6.52 -8.89
N LEU A 67 -2.49 6.07 -7.83
CA LEU A 67 -3.14 5.56 -6.61
C LEU A 67 -3.44 6.68 -5.61
N GLY A 68 -3.02 7.91 -5.87
CA GLY A 68 -3.18 9.03 -4.95
C GLY A 68 -2.34 8.87 -3.69
N THR A 69 -2.79 9.49 -2.60
CA THR A 69 -2.06 9.46 -1.33
C THR A 69 -2.62 8.39 -0.41
N LEU A 70 -1.78 7.41 -0.08
CA LEU A 70 -2.07 6.39 0.91
C LEU A 70 -1.55 6.83 2.28
N THR A 71 -2.46 6.97 3.26
CA THR A 71 -2.14 7.45 4.61
C THR A 71 -2.50 6.42 5.66
N ILE A 72 -1.62 6.24 6.64
CA ILE A 72 -1.83 5.43 7.84
C ILE A 72 -1.40 6.20 9.08
N SER A 73 -2.07 5.96 10.22
CA SER A 73 -1.66 6.54 11.49
C SER A 73 -0.33 5.94 11.96
N ALA A 74 0.59 6.77 12.45
CA ALA A 74 1.84 6.30 13.04
C ALA A 74 1.61 5.32 14.21
N ALA A 75 0.51 5.49 14.96
CA ALA A 75 0.14 4.58 16.05
C ALA A 75 -0.21 3.17 15.57
N ASP A 76 -0.57 2.98 14.29
CA ASP A 76 -0.86 1.67 13.71
C ASP A 76 0.40 0.98 13.16
N LEU A 77 1.53 1.69 13.04
CA LEU A 77 2.82 1.14 12.61
C LEU A 77 3.62 0.51 13.77
N THR A 78 3.29 0.87 15.01
CA THR A 78 4.03 0.45 16.22
C THR A 78 3.28 -0.58 17.08
N LYS A 79 2.10 -1.02 16.64
CA LYS A 79 1.30 -2.03 17.35
C LYS A 79 1.87 -3.45 17.19
#